data_AF-A8UG35-F1
#
_entry.id   AF-A8UG35-F1
#
_cell.length_a   1.000
_cell.length_b   1.000
_cell.length_c   1.000
_cell.angle_alpha   90.00
_cell.angle_beta   90.00
_cell.angle_gamma   90.00
#
_symmetry.space_group_name_H-M   'P 1'
#
loop_
_entity.id
_entity.type
_entity.pdbx_description
1 polymer ?
#
loop_
_entity_poly.entity_id
_entity_poly.type
_entity_poly.pdbx_seq_one_letter_code
_entity_poly.pdbx_strand_id
1 'polypeptide(L)'
;MIIHQKPTKIEPKINRLLYSQNNMSKGITLICIGGMHGNEPAGVLSLKNITNQIIEQDIVLKGNLYALIGNINAYKRGIRFNDIDLNRQWTKQKIKDLNSNSVLQIQEHKEQYELYNQIKTILNTHQGPFVFIDLHTTSAPTMPFITISDSLNNRRLAKAFNVPIVLGIEEYLDGPLLSYINEFGHVSLGFEAGQHQDEKAILYCEAFIWLNLEKLGLVAKNNFPYSEYNKLLNFQKGFYEIVYRHSLAKANQFKMQRGFTNFDVITKDQLLAKDNVEDINSQYDGLIFMPLYQEQGEDGFFIVKKLSVLWLKLSSILRGLKFHQLLRALPGISLHPENKYCLVANSKVARFLTSKVFHLFGYRKKIKKNNKIHFIKRDREIIKFY
;
A
#
# COMPACT_ATOMS: atom_id res chain seq x y z
N MET A 1 -26.67 51.51 1.99
CA MET A 1 -26.74 50.08 1.63
C MET A 1 -25.48 49.40 2.17
N ILE A 2 -25.56 48.78 3.34
CA ILE A 2 -24.39 48.20 4.02
C ILE A 2 -24.13 46.82 3.40
N ILE A 3 -23.06 46.72 2.63
CA ILE A 3 -22.61 45.46 2.03
C ILE A 3 -22.00 44.61 3.15
N HIS A 4 -22.71 43.55 3.56
CA HIS A 4 -22.16 42.52 4.42
C HIS A 4 -21.12 41.71 3.65
N GLN A 5 -19.84 42.03 3.82
CA GLN A 5 -18.77 41.10 3.49
C GLN A 5 -18.85 39.92 4.45
N LYS A 6 -19.19 38.73 3.93
CA LYS A 6 -19.04 37.49 4.67
C LYS A 6 -17.56 37.33 5.05
N PRO A 7 -17.24 37.00 6.31
CA PRO A 7 -15.86 36.73 6.68
C PRO A 7 -15.38 35.51 5.90
N THR A 8 -14.36 35.70 5.07
CA THR A 8 -13.56 34.62 4.49
C THR A 8 -12.91 33.87 5.64
N LYS A 9 -13.45 32.69 6.00
CA LYS A 9 -12.75 31.74 6.85
C LYS A 9 -11.42 31.43 6.17
N ILE A 10 -10.34 31.99 6.70
CA ILE A 10 -8.98 31.58 6.34
C ILE A 10 -8.86 30.14 6.85
N GLU A 11 -9.01 29.17 5.95
CA GLU A 11 -8.76 27.77 6.30
C GLU A 11 -7.31 27.64 6.78
N PRO A 12 -7.06 26.96 7.91
CA PRO A 12 -5.71 26.79 8.42
C PRO A 12 -4.83 26.11 7.35
N LYS A 13 -3.63 26.65 7.14
CA LYS A 13 -2.68 26.12 6.17
C LYS A 13 -2.22 24.73 6.62
N ILE A 14 -2.71 23.69 5.96
CA ILE A 14 -2.24 22.31 6.15
C ILE A 14 -0.87 22.18 5.49
N ASN A 15 0.16 21.87 6.29
CA ASN A 15 1.51 21.59 5.81
C ASN A 15 1.67 20.09 5.52
N ARG A 16 2.52 19.76 4.53
CA ARG A 16 2.82 18.38 4.14
C ARG A 16 3.44 17.55 5.26
N LEU A 17 4.37 18.14 5.99
CA LEU A 17 4.94 17.59 7.21
C LEU A 17 4.03 17.99 8.37
N LEU A 18 3.32 17.03 8.94
CA LEU A 18 2.46 17.23 10.11
C LEU A 18 3.29 17.26 11.40
N TYR A 19 4.31 16.41 11.47
CA TYR A 19 5.20 16.29 12.62
C TYR A 19 6.50 15.57 12.23
N SER A 20 7.58 15.92 12.91
CA SER A 20 8.82 15.13 12.91
C SER A 20 9.49 15.12 14.27
N GLN A 21 10.04 13.97 14.67
CA GLN A 21 11.01 13.86 15.76
C GLN A 21 12.26 13.14 15.23
N ASN A 22 13.43 13.76 15.37
CA ASN A 22 14.68 13.37 14.70
C ASN A 22 15.78 13.12 15.73
N ASN A 23 15.69 12.02 16.48
CA ASN A 23 16.59 11.80 17.62
C ASN A 23 17.87 11.05 17.25
N MET A 24 17.88 10.28 16.16
CA MET A 24 19.00 9.39 15.84
C MET A 24 19.22 9.25 14.33
N SER A 25 20.26 9.87 13.78
CA SER A 25 20.58 9.78 12.34
C SER A 25 20.78 8.33 11.84
N LYS A 26 21.30 7.43 12.68
CA LYS A 26 21.48 6.00 12.39
C LYS A 26 20.37 5.10 12.95
N GLY A 27 19.30 5.69 13.48
CA GLY A 27 18.18 4.97 14.06
C GLY A 27 17.15 4.55 13.02
N ILE A 28 16.23 3.67 13.43
CA ILE A 28 15.04 3.35 12.64
C ILE A 28 14.26 4.66 12.39
N THR A 29 13.89 4.88 11.13
CA THR A 29 13.05 6.01 10.73
C THR A 29 11.70 5.46 10.25
N LEU A 30 10.66 5.74 11.02
CA LEU A 30 9.27 5.44 10.65
C LEU A 30 8.66 6.65 9.93
N ILE A 31 8.15 6.42 8.72
CA ILE A 31 7.45 7.43 7.93
C ILE A 31 6.01 6.95 7.75
N CYS A 32 5.07 7.66 8.35
CA CYS A 32 3.64 7.39 8.20
C CYS A 32 3.01 8.45 7.30
N ILE A 33 2.22 8.00 6.33
CA ILE A 33 1.57 8.84 5.33
C ILE A 33 0.07 8.59 5.42
N GLY A 34 -0.71 9.65 5.57
CA GLY A 34 -2.17 9.60 5.52
C GLY A 34 -2.71 10.50 4.40
N GLY A 35 -3.92 10.23 3.94
CA GLY A 35 -4.60 11.08 2.96
C GLY A 35 -3.96 11.01 1.57
N MET A 36 -3.49 9.83 1.16
CA MET A 36 -3.13 9.60 -0.26
C MET A 36 -4.32 9.83 -1.18
N HIS A 37 -5.51 9.45 -0.71
CA HIS A 37 -6.79 9.87 -1.25
C HIS A 37 -7.46 10.84 -0.26
N GLY A 38 -8.08 11.90 -0.77
CA GLY A 38 -8.58 12.97 0.07
C GLY A 38 -9.88 12.67 0.82
N ASN A 39 -10.66 11.70 0.35
CA ASN A 39 -11.89 11.22 0.99
C ASN A 39 -11.63 10.21 2.12
N GLU A 40 -10.37 10.02 2.51
CA GLU A 40 -9.93 9.03 3.52
C GLU A 40 -9.31 9.75 4.73
N PRO A 41 -10.10 10.47 5.55
CA PRO A 41 -9.55 11.36 6.57
C PRO A 41 -8.92 10.63 7.77
N ALA A 42 -9.28 9.36 8.01
CA ALA A 42 -8.89 8.61 9.19
C ALA A 42 -7.36 8.55 9.40
N GLY A 43 -6.59 8.34 8.33
CA GLY A 43 -5.13 8.35 8.36
C GLY A 43 -4.56 9.70 8.82
N VAL A 44 -5.07 10.81 8.29
CA VAL A 44 -4.59 12.16 8.66
C VAL A 44 -4.98 12.53 10.08
N LEU A 45 -6.21 12.22 10.48
CA LEU A 45 -6.71 12.50 11.83
C LEU A 45 -5.93 11.71 12.89
N SER A 46 -5.72 10.40 12.67
CA SER A 46 -4.92 9.57 13.57
C SER A 46 -3.49 10.09 13.71
N LEU A 47 -2.85 10.52 12.61
CA LEU A 47 -1.50 11.10 12.67
C LEU A 47 -1.47 12.36 13.54
N LYS A 48 -2.46 13.25 13.43
CA LYS A 48 -2.55 14.43 14.29
C LYS A 48 -2.75 14.05 15.76
N ASN A 49 -3.63 13.10 16.04
CA ASN A 49 -3.93 12.66 17.39
C ASN A 49 -2.70 12.05 18.08
N ILE A 50 -1.98 11.13 17.43
CA ILE A 50 -0.77 10.55 18.01
C ILE A 50 0.32 11.60 18.19
N THR A 51 0.46 12.57 17.28
CA THR A 51 1.51 13.59 17.39
C THR A 51 1.23 14.54 18.53
N ASN A 52 -0.04 14.89 18.75
CA ASN A 52 -0.45 15.66 19.93
C ASN A 52 -0.16 14.88 21.20
N GLN A 53 -0.50 13.59 21.27
CA GLN A 53 -0.17 12.74 22.42
C GLN A 53 1.34 12.68 22.70
N ILE A 54 2.18 12.53 21.65
CA ILE A 54 3.64 12.53 21.79
C ILE A 54 4.14 13.87 22.35
N ILE A 55 3.60 14.99 21.89
CA ILE A 55 4.00 16.33 22.33
C ILE A 55 3.54 16.59 23.77
N GLU A 56 2.27 16.34 24.08
CA GLU A 56 1.66 16.61 25.39
C GLU A 56 2.27 15.77 26.50
N GLN A 57 2.69 14.54 26.18
CA GLN A 57 3.31 13.62 27.14
C GLN A 57 4.84 13.63 27.09
N ASP A 58 5.45 14.52 26.29
CA ASP A 58 6.89 14.63 26.08
C ASP A 58 7.58 13.28 25.80
N ILE A 59 6.99 12.48 24.89
CA ILE A 59 7.49 11.15 24.56
C ILE A 59 8.73 11.28 23.66
N VAL A 60 9.87 10.84 24.17
CA VAL A 60 11.13 10.76 23.41
C VAL A 60 11.28 9.41 22.72
N LEU A 61 11.26 9.40 21.39
CA LEU A 61 11.40 8.19 20.58
C LEU A 61 12.87 7.71 20.49
N LYS A 62 13.08 6.39 20.49
CA LYS A 62 14.40 5.75 20.26
C LYS A 62 14.71 5.57 18.77
N GLY A 63 14.57 6.66 18.01
CA GLY A 63 14.75 6.70 16.56
C GLY A 63 14.10 7.95 15.98
N ASN A 64 13.51 7.84 14.79
CA ASN A 64 12.88 8.98 14.13
C ASN A 64 11.45 8.66 13.69
N LEU A 65 10.58 9.66 13.73
CA LEU A 65 9.21 9.61 13.24
C LEU A 65 8.94 10.79 12.32
N TYR A 66 8.31 10.52 11.19
CA TYR A 66 7.75 11.53 10.29
C TYR A 66 6.29 11.21 10.02
N ALA A 67 5.41 12.19 10.28
CA ALA A 67 4.00 12.13 9.91
C ALA A 67 3.76 13.05 8.71
N LEU A 68 3.34 12.49 7.58
CA LEU A 68 3.13 13.19 6.32
C LEU A 68 1.68 13.11 5.87
N ILE A 69 1.24 14.14 5.14
CA ILE A 69 0.00 14.10 4.36
C ILE A 69 0.29 13.97 2.87
N GLY A 70 -0.53 13.14 2.23
CA GLY A 70 -0.43 12.77 0.83
C GLY A 70 -0.94 13.82 -0.16
N ASN A 71 -2.20 13.71 -0.58
CA ASN A 71 -2.84 14.65 -1.49
C ASN A 71 -3.54 15.76 -0.69
N ILE A 72 -2.85 16.86 -0.42
CA ILE A 72 -3.37 17.96 0.41
C ILE A 72 -4.59 18.60 -0.25
N ASN A 73 -4.52 18.84 -1.56
CA ASN A 73 -5.60 19.45 -2.32
C ASN A 73 -6.88 18.59 -2.30
N ALA A 74 -6.77 17.28 -2.57
CA ALA A 74 -7.93 16.39 -2.51
C ALA A 74 -8.46 16.26 -1.07
N TYR A 75 -7.58 16.19 -0.07
CA TYR A 75 -7.96 16.10 1.34
C TYR A 75 -8.81 17.29 1.79
N LYS A 76 -8.41 18.52 1.44
CA LYS A 76 -9.21 19.73 1.74
C LYS A 76 -10.61 19.69 1.13
N ARG A 77 -10.75 19.05 -0.02
CA ARG A 77 -12.01 18.93 -0.76
C ARG A 77 -12.84 17.71 -0.35
N GLY A 78 -12.29 16.78 0.44
CA GLY A 78 -12.95 15.53 0.82
C GLY A 78 -13.25 14.61 -0.37
N ILE A 79 -12.47 14.70 -1.45
CA ILE A 79 -12.64 13.86 -2.66
C ILE A 79 -11.44 12.92 -2.82
N ARG A 80 -11.61 11.80 -3.53
CA ARG A 80 -10.54 10.82 -3.72
C ARG A 80 -9.30 11.45 -4.37
N PHE A 81 -9.50 12.09 -5.52
CA PHE A 81 -8.51 12.89 -6.24
C PHE A 81 -9.24 13.90 -7.15
N ASN A 82 -8.53 14.90 -7.68
CA ASN A 82 -9.05 15.87 -8.62
C ASN A 82 -9.04 15.31 -10.05
N ASP A 83 -7.85 15.04 -10.60
CA ASP A 83 -7.67 14.71 -12.01
C ASP A 83 -7.23 13.26 -12.19
N ILE A 84 -6.24 12.82 -11.42
CA ILE A 84 -5.66 11.47 -11.50
C ILE A 84 -5.40 10.91 -10.11
N ASP A 85 -5.47 9.59 -9.96
CA ASP A 85 -5.17 8.96 -8.67
C ASP A 85 -3.67 9.10 -8.33
N LEU A 86 -3.35 9.83 -7.26
CA LEU A 86 -1.99 10.06 -6.80
C LEU A 86 -1.27 8.73 -6.49
N ASN A 87 -2.00 7.72 -5.99
CA ASN A 87 -1.46 6.40 -5.69
C ASN A 87 -1.41 5.47 -6.92
N ARG A 88 -1.40 6.06 -8.12
CA ARG A 88 -1.06 5.43 -9.41
C ARG A 88 0.10 6.13 -10.12
N GLN A 89 0.69 7.17 -9.52
CA GLN A 89 1.71 7.99 -10.18
C GLN A 89 3.16 7.58 -9.89
N TRP A 90 3.41 6.60 -9.02
CA TRP A 90 4.74 6.27 -8.52
C TRP A 90 5.45 5.22 -9.37
N THR A 91 5.95 5.63 -10.52
CA THR A 91 6.84 4.80 -11.35
C THR A 91 8.14 5.54 -11.65
N LYS A 92 9.22 4.82 -11.95
CA LYS A 92 10.50 5.43 -12.33
C LYS A 92 10.37 6.38 -13.53
N GLN A 93 9.46 6.09 -14.46
CA GLN A 93 9.21 6.95 -15.61
C GLN A 93 8.51 8.24 -15.18
N LYS A 94 7.35 8.11 -14.50
CA LYS A 94 6.57 9.26 -14.03
C LYS A 94 7.39 10.18 -13.11
N ILE A 95 8.21 9.63 -12.22
CA ILE A 95 9.11 10.42 -11.35
C ILE A 95 10.18 11.16 -12.15
N LYS A 96 10.74 10.57 -13.23
CA LYS A 96 11.67 11.28 -14.10
C LYS A 96 11.00 12.44 -14.82
N ASP A 97 9.76 12.24 -15.24
CA ASP A 97 8.98 13.22 -15.99
C ASP A 97 8.62 14.44 -15.12
N LEU A 98 8.58 14.31 -13.78
CA LEU A 98 8.37 15.43 -12.84
C LEU A 98 9.39 16.56 -12.97
N ASN A 99 10.58 16.30 -13.52
CA ASN A 99 11.62 17.33 -13.72
C ASN A 99 11.38 18.20 -14.97
N SER A 100 10.35 17.91 -15.77
CA SER A 100 10.00 18.72 -16.94
C SER A 100 8.95 19.77 -16.59
N ASN A 101 9.23 21.04 -16.92
CA ASN A 101 8.36 22.19 -16.59
C ASN A 101 6.91 22.09 -17.11
N SER A 102 6.63 21.18 -18.05
CA SER A 102 5.29 20.96 -18.62
C SER A 102 4.36 20.11 -17.74
N VAL A 103 4.88 19.41 -16.72
CA VAL A 103 4.12 18.38 -15.97
C VAL A 103 3.31 18.95 -14.80
N LEU A 104 3.55 20.19 -14.36
CA LEU A 104 2.86 20.79 -13.21
C LEU A 104 1.50 21.44 -13.51
N GLN A 105 0.86 21.13 -14.65
CA GLN A 105 -0.50 21.63 -14.93
C GLN A 105 -1.58 20.85 -14.16
N ILE A 106 -1.34 19.56 -13.90
CA ILE A 106 -2.24 18.69 -13.13
C ILE A 106 -1.91 18.82 -11.64
N GLN A 107 -2.93 18.97 -10.78
CA GLN A 107 -2.70 19.23 -9.36
C GLN A 107 -1.99 18.06 -8.67
N GLU A 108 -2.34 16.82 -8.99
CA GLU A 108 -1.68 15.65 -8.40
C GLU A 108 -0.20 15.50 -8.78
N HIS A 109 0.25 16.04 -9.91
CA HIS A 109 1.69 16.05 -10.21
C HIS A 109 2.46 16.98 -9.27
N LYS A 110 1.86 18.10 -8.83
CA LYS A 110 2.46 18.97 -7.81
C LYS A 110 2.51 18.26 -6.46
N GLU A 111 1.40 17.64 -6.06
CA GLU A 111 1.33 16.83 -4.83
C GLU A 111 2.38 15.71 -4.83
N GLN A 112 2.52 15.02 -5.96
CA GLN A 112 3.53 13.98 -6.16
C GLN A 112 4.95 14.52 -6.01
N TYR A 113 5.27 15.62 -6.70
CA TYR A 113 6.60 16.25 -6.66
C TYR A 113 6.98 16.69 -5.25
N GLU A 114 6.08 17.38 -4.55
CA GLU A 114 6.33 17.85 -3.20
C GLU A 114 6.50 16.69 -2.21
N LEU A 115 5.64 15.66 -2.29
CA LEU A 115 5.78 14.48 -1.42
C LEU A 115 7.06 13.70 -1.72
N TYR A 116 7.40 13.53 -3.00
CA TYR A 116 8.63 12.89 -3.41
C TYR A 116 9.86 13.64 -2.86
N ASN A 117 9.89 14.97 -2.94
CA ASN A 117 10.99 15.77 -2.40
C ASN A 117 11.07 15.71 -0.87
N GLN A 118 9.92 15.67 -0.17
CA GLN A 118 9.89 15.48 1.27
C GLN A 118 10.48 14.12 1.66
N ILE A 119 10.07 13.04 0.97
CA ILE A 119 10.63 11.70 1.18
C ILE A 119 12.13 11.69 0.89
N LYS A 120 12.55 12.27 -0.23
CA LYS A 120 13.97 12.36 -0.61
C LYS A 120 14.80 13.10 0.44
N THR A 121 14.25 14.17 1.02
CA THR A 121 14.89 14.92 2.10
C THR A 121 15.08 14.04 3.33
N ILE A 122 14.02 13.35 3.79
CA ILE A 122 14.07 12.44 4.93
C ILE A 122 15.13 11.34 4.72
N LEU A 123 15.15 10.74 3.53
CA LEU A 123 16.09 9.67 3.19
C LEU A 123 17.54 10.16 3.08
N ASN A 124 17.77 11.45 2.84
CA ASN A 124 19.11 12.05 2.86
C ASN A 124 19.53 12.51 4.26
N THR A 125 18.58 12.80 5.15
CA THR A 125 18.85 13.20 6.54
C THR A 125 19.28 12.03 7.42
N HIS A 126 18.73 10.84 7.18
CA HIS A 126 18.97 9.66 8.01
C HIS A 126 19.68 8.56 7.22
N GLN A 127 20.36 7.65 7.91
CA GLN A 127 20.99 6.46 7.31
C GLN A 127 20.03 5.26 7.27
N GLY A 128 18.90 5.35 7.99
CA GLY A 128 17.93 4.27 8.14
C GLY A 128 18.32 3.23 9.19
N PRO A 129 17.61 2.10 9.25
CA PRO A 129 16.67 1.60 8.25
C PRO A 129 15.34 2.37 8.20
N PHE A 130 14.69 2.36 7.04
CA PHE A 130 13.44 3.08 6.78
C PHE A 130 12.23 2.13 6.71
N VAL A 131 11.14 2.55 7.36
CA VAL A 131 9.85 1.85 7.34
C VAL A 131 8.77 2.84 6.92
N PHE A 132 8.03 2.50 5.86
CA PHE A 132 6.94 3.31 5.33
C PHE A 132 5.60 2.66 5.65
N ILE A 133 4.68 3.47 6.18
CA ILE A 133 3.31 3.10 6.44
C ILE A 133 2.39 4.03 5.65
N ASP A 134 1.50 3.48 4.85
CA ASP A 134 0.48 4.23 4.12
C ASP A 134 -0.90 3.86 4.67
N LEU A 135 -1.61 4.85 5.21
CA LEU A 135 -2.86 4.70 5.94
C LEU A 135 -4.03 5.02 5.01
N HIS A 136 -4.87 4.04 4.77
CA HIS A 136 -6.04 4.09 3.89
C HIS A 136 -7.30 3.62 4.61
N THR A 137 -8.43 3.88 3.97
CA THR A 137 -9.73 3.28 4.27
C THR A 137 -10.36 2.81 2.98
N THR A 138 -11.37 1.95 3.06
CA THR A 138 -12.03 1.39 1.88
C THR A 138 -13.47 1.90 1.75
N SER A 139 -14.02 1.82 0.54
CA SER A 139 -15.43 2.21 0.32
C SER A 139 -16.43 1.23 0.94
N ALA A 140 -16.04 -0.03 1.09
CA ALA A 140 -16.85 -1.11 1.66
C ALA A 140 -16.64 -1.25 3.18
N PRO A 141 -17.65 -1.71 3.93
CA PRO A 141 -17.44 -2.19 5.29
C PRO A 141 -16.38 -3.31 5.32
N THR A 142 -15.40 -3.18 6.22
CA THR A 142 -14.31 -4.15 6.35
C THR A 142 -13.71 -4.12 7.74
N MET A 143 -13.23 -5.28 8.20
CA MET A 143 -12.22 -5.31 9.26
C MET A 143 -10.90 -4.71 8.77
N PRO A 144 -10.04 -4.18 9.65
CA PRO A 144 -8.73 -3.69 9.27
C PRO A 144 -7.85 -4.80 8.69
N PHE A 145 -7.03 -4.48 7.68
CA PHE A 145 -6.06 -5.41 7.10
C PHE A 145 -4.81 -4.70 6.58
N ILE A 146 -3.74 -5.48 6.38
CA ILE A 146 -2.47 -4.99 5.82
C ILE A 146 -2.35 -5.45 4.37
N THR A 147 -1.97 -4.55 3.47
CA THR A 147 -1.54 -4.87 2.10
C THR A 147 -0.02 -4.70 1.97
N ILE A 148 0.64 -5.68 1.35
CA ILE A 148 2.09 -5.60 1.14
C ILE A 148 2.52 -6.08 -0.24
N SER A 149 3.60 -5.48 -0.73
CA SER A 149 4.47 -6.15 -1.69
C SER A 149 5.06 -7.41 -1.07
N ASP A 150 5.09 -8.51 -1.82
CA ASP A 150 5.41 -9.82 -1.28
C ASP A 150 6.93 -10.08 -1.10
N SER A 151 7.60 -9.19 -0.38
CA SER A 151 9.00 -9.28 0.03
C SER A 151 9.16 -9.81 1.47
N LEU A 152 10.28 -10.47 1.76
CA LEU A 152 10.52 -11.09 3.08
C LEU A 152 10.60 -10.06 4.22
N ASN A 153 11.16 -8.88 3.96
CA ASN A 153 11.22 -7.79 4.94
C ASN A 153 9.82 -7.28 5.33
N ASN A 154 8.93 -7.09 4.36
CA ASN A 154 7.54 -6.72 4.59
C ASN A 154 6.79 -7.79 5.37
N ARG A 155 6.90 -9.07 4.95
CA ARG A 155 6.30 -10.21 5.67
C ARG A 155 6.75 -10.27 7.13
N ARG A 156 8.02 -9.96 7.42
CA ARG A 156 8.57 -9.99 8.78
C ARG A 156 7.92 -8.98 9.71
N LEU A 157 7.65 -7.76 9.23
CA LEU A 157 6.95 -6.75 10.02
C LEU A 157 5.44 -7.02 10.06
N ALA A 158 4.80 -7.28 8.92
CA ALA A 158 3.36 -7.51 8.83
C ALA A 158 2.87 -8.66 9.72
N LYS A 159 3.63 -9.77 9.81
CA LYS A 159 3.25 -10.93 10.64
C LYS A 159 3.22 -10.63 12.15
N ALA A 160 3.78 -9.50 12.59
CA ALA A 160 3.78 -9.08 13.98
C ALA A 160 2.42 -8.48 14.42
N PHE A 161 1.49 -8.26 13.48
CA PHE A 161 0.13 -7.81 13.72
C PHE A 161 -0.86 -8.97 13.64
N ASN A 162 -2.00 -8.82 14.34
CA ASN A 162 -3.08 -9.81 14.36
C ASN A 162 -4.23 -9.35 13.47
N VAL A 163 -3.93 -9.06 12.20
CA VAL A 163 -4.91 -8.69 11.17
C VAL A 163 -4.69 -9.54 9.92
N PRO A 164 -5.67 -9.65 9.02
CA PRO A 164 -5.46 -10.21 7.68
C PRO A 164 -4.32 -9.48 6.95
N ILE A 165 -3.51 -10.24 6.20
CA ILE A 165 -2.41 -9.74 5.40
C ILE A 165 -2.61 -10.18 3.95
N VAL A 166 -2.80 -9.23 3.04
CA VAL A 166 -3.00 -9.49 1.62
C VAL A 166 -1.70 -9.23 0.86
N LEU A 167 -1.24 -10.25 0.14
CA LEU A 167 0.01 -10.26 -0.62
C LEU A 167 -0.24 -10.00 -2.10
N GLY A 168 0.72 -9.33 -2.74
CA GLY A 168 0.82 -9.33 -4.20
C GLY A 168 0.02 -8.23 -4.89
N ILE A 169 -0.49 -7.23 -4.16
CA ILE A 169 -1.26 -6.12 -4.74
C ILE A 169 -0.48 -5.35 -5.82
N GLU A 170 0.85 -5.34 -5.72
CA GLU A 170 1.77 -4.72 -6.68
C GLU A 170 1.81 -5.41 -8.06
N GLU A 171 1.29 -6.64 -8.19
CA GLU A 171 1.13 -7.30 -9.50
C GLU A 171 -0.09 -6.82 -10.26
N TYR A 172 -1.05 -6.31 -9.51
CA TYR A 172 -2.36 -5.93 -10.01
C TYR A 172 -2.48 -4.43 -10.14
N LEU A 173 -1.76 -3.65 -9.33
CA LEU A 173 -1.74 -2.19 -9.37
C LEU A 173 -0.40 -1.66 -9.88
N ASP A 174 -0.45 -0.74 -10.84
CA ASP A 174 0.73 -0.01 -11.32
C ASP A 174 0.80 1.39 -10.71
N GLY A 175 1.99 1.77 -10.25
CA GLY A 175 2.25 3.08 -9.67
C GLY A 175 1.82 3.38 -8.22
N PRO A 176 1.49 2.43 -7.31
CA PRO A 176 1.40 2.76 -5.89
C PRO A 176 2.72 3.21 -5.28
N LEU A 177 2.67 4.16 -4.33
CA LEU A 177 3.85 4.67 -3.62
C LEU A 177 4.62 3.54 -2.93
N LEU A 178 3.92 2.66 -2.22
CA LEU A 178 4.56 1.58 -1.46
C LEU A 178 5.27 0.55 -2.34
N SER A 179 4.76 0.31 -3.55
CA SER A 179 5.42 -0.51 -4.57
C SER A 179 6.72 0.14 -5.03
N TYR A 180 6.70 1.46 -5.26
CA TYR A 180 7.88 2.23 -5.59
C TYR A 180 8.92 2.22 -4.47
N ILE A 181 8.53 2.43 -3.21
CA ILE A 181 9.42 2.35 -2.04
C ILE A 181 10.08 0.97 -1.91
N ASN A 182 9.30 -0.11 -2.09
CA ASN A 182 9.82 -1.47 -2.03
C ASN A 182 10.86 -1.75 -3.13
N GLU A 183 10.78 -1.03 -4.26
CA GLU A 183 11.77 -1.13 -5.33
C GLU A 183 13.19 -0.75 -4.90
N PHE A 184 13.30 0.08 -3.86
CA PHE A 184 14.55 0.52 -3.23
C PHE A 184 14.95 -0.31 -2.00
N GLY A 185 14.23 -1.41 -1.72
CA GLY A 185 14.56 -2.36 -0.64
C GLY A 185 14.05 -1.94 0.75
N HIS A 186 13.33 -0.83 0.87
CA HIS A 186 12.74 -0.38 2.13
C HIS A 186 11.47 -1.18 2.49
N VAL A 187 11.15 -1.21 3.79
CA VAL A 187 9.91 -1.82 4.26
C VAL A 187 8.75 -0.88 3.96
N SER A 188 7.67 -1.41 3.40
CA SER A 188 6.47 -0.66 3.06
C SER A 188 5.20 -1.48 3.36
N LEU A 189 4.33 -0.95 4.21
CA LEU A 189 3.04 -1.57 4.56
C LEU A 189 1.88 -0.61 4.27
N GLY A 190 0.90 -1.07 3.51
CA GLY A 190 -0.39 -0.40 3.39
C GLY A 190 -1.30 -0.91 4.51
N PHE A 191 -2.03 -0.02 5.16
CA PHE A 191 -3.00 -0.38 6.17
C PHE A 191 -4.35 0.19 5.81
N GLU A 192 -5.30 -0.71 5.62
CA GLU A 192 -6.69 -0.40 5.30
C GLU A 192 -7.49 -0.51 6.59
N ALA A 193 -7.83 0.63 7.17
CA ALA A 193 -8.27 0.70 8.56
C ALA A 193 -9.76 0.41 8.78
N GLY A 194 -10.55 0.29 7.71
CA GLY A 194 -12.00 0.19 7.82
C GLY A 194 -12.70 0.91 6.67
N GLN A 195 -13.96 1.26 6.86
CA GLN A 195 -14.74 2.02 5.87
C GLN A 195 -14.47 3.53 6.00
N HIS A 196 -14.53 4.28 4.90
CA HIS A 196 -14.20 5.73 4.85
C HIS A 196 -14.85 6.61 5.94
N GLN A 197 -16.08 6.30 6.34
CA GLN A 197 -16.89 7.06 7.29
C GLN A 197 -16.99 6.40 8.66
N ASP A 198 -16.36 5.24 8.88
CA ASP A 198 -16.35 4.59 10.17
C ASP A 198 -15.41 5.32 11.13
N GLU A 199 -15.95 5.92 12.19
CA GLU A 199 -15.17 6.61 13.22
C GLU A 199 -14.12 5.68 13.87
N LYS A 200 -14.38 4.37 13.93
CA LYS A 200 -13.41 3.39 14.43
C LYS A 200 -12.17 3.30 13.54
N ALA A 201 -12.24 3.67 12.26
CA ALA A 201 -11.08 3.70 11.38
C ALA A 201 -9.98 4.61 11.92
N ILE A 202 -10.33 5.71 12.60
CA ILE A 202 -9.35 6.59 13.26
C ILE A 202 -8.62 5.82 14.36
N LEU A 203 -9.36 5.15 15.25
CA LEU A 203 -8.80 4.37 16.36
C LEU A 203 -7.95 3.19 15.86
N TYR A 204 -8.37 2.53 14.77
CA TYR A 204 -7.59 1.46 14.15
C TYR A 204 -6.27 1.98 13.58
N CYS A 205 -6.25 3.14 12.93
CA CYS A 205 -5.02 3.79 12.47
C CYS A 205 -4.11 4.17 13.65
N GLU A 206 -4.65 4.79 14.70
CA GLU A 206 -3.88 5.16 15.89
C GLU A 206 -3.21 3.93 16.53
N ALA A 207 -3.99 2.87 16.75
CA ALA A 207 -3.49 1.61 17.26
C ALA A 207 -2.40 1.04 16.36
N PHE A 208 -2.59 1.08 15.03
CA PHE A 208 -1.61 0.56 14.09
C PHE A 208 -0.29 1.34 14.14
N ILE A 209 -0.33 2.66 14.23
CA ILE A 209 0.89 3.49 14.30
C ILE A 209 1.62 3.28 15.63
N TRP A 210 0.91 3.31 16.76
CA TRP A 210 1.51 3.05 18.07
C TRP A 210 2.12 1.65 18.18
N LEU A 211 1.44 0.63 17.67
CA LEU A 211 1.98 -0.72 17.63
C LEU A 211 3.18 -0.84 16.66
N ASN A 212 3.25 -0.06 15.58
CA ASN A 212 4.46 0.01 14.75
C ASN A 212 5.61 0.66 15.52
N LEU A 213 5.39 1.78 16.21
CA LEU A 213 6.40 2.42 17.05
C LEU A 213 6.96 1.42 18.08
N GLU A 214 6.10 0.66 18.76
CA GLU A 214 6.51 -0.37 19.73
C GLU A 214 7.29 -1.53 19.10
N LYS A 215 6.76 -2.13 18.03
CA LYS A 215 7.38 -3.29 17.37
C LYS A 215 8.72 -2.96 16.72
N LEU A 216 8.94 -1.69 16.37
CA LEU A 216 10.21 -1.17 15.89
C LEU A 216 11.14 -0.74 17.02
N GLY A 217 10.72 -0.84 18.28
CA GLY A 217 11.51 -0.45 19.45
C GLY A 217 11.68 1.06 19.63
N LEU A 218 10.85 1.87 18.95
CA LEU A 218 10.88 3.33 19.03
C LEU A 218 10.26 3.84 20.33
N VAL A 219 9.32 3.09 20.91
CA VAL A 219 8.71 3.35 22.23
C VAL A 219 8.58 2.05 23.02
N ALA A 220 8.50 2.16 24.35
CA ALA A 220 8.18 1.05 25.22
C ALA A 220 6.66 0.91 25.43
N LYS A 221 6.21 -0.29 25.83
CA LYS A 221 4.78 -0.61 26.01
C LYS A 221 4.08 0.22 27.09
N ASN A 222 4.83 0.80 28.02
CA ASN A 222 4.31 1.67 29.08
C ASN A 222 4.17 3.14 28.66
N ASN A 223 4.62 3.52 27.45
CA ASN A 223 4.49 4.89 26.95
C ASN A 223 3.12 5.19 26.33
N PHE A 224 2.26 4.19 26.16
CA PHE A 224 0.94 4.35 25.55
C PHE A 224 -0.01 3.22 26.00
N PRO A 225 -1.32 3.30 25.71
CA PRO A 225 -2.30 2.24 26.02
C PRO A 225 -2.11 0.93 25.21
N TYR A 226 -0.96 0.27 25.36
CA TYR A 226 -0.56 -0.91 24.56
C TYR A 226 -1.59 -2.03 24.58
N SER A 227 -2.11 -2.39 25.76
CA SER A 227 -3.06 -3.50 25.89
C SER A 227 -4.35 -3.24 25.11
N GLU A 228 -4.85 -2.01 25.18
CA GLU A 228 -6.08 -1.58 24.51
C GLU A 228 -5.90 -1.60 22.98
N TYR A 229 -4.83 -0.99 22.47
CA TYR A 229 -4.55 -1.00 21.03
C TYR A 229 -4.23 -2.39 20.48
N ASN A 230 -3.50 -3.22 21.24
CA ASN A 230 -3.25 -4.59 20.83
C ASN A 230 -4.53 -5.45 20.81
N LYS A 231 -5.46 -5.21 21.75
CA LYS A 231 -6.79 -5.84 21.74
C LYS A 231 -7.66 -5.32 20.60
N LEU A 232 -7.60 -4.02 20.31
CA LEU A 232 -8.35 -3.37 19.24
C LEU A 232 -7.98 -3.93 17.85
N LEU A 233 -6.71 -4.24 17.62
CA LEU A 233 -6.20 -4.84 16.37
C LEU A 233 -6.02 -6.36 16.46
N ASN A 234 -6.96 -7.06 17.11
CA ASN A 234 -6.95 -8.51 17.24
C ASN A 234 -8.06 -9.17 16.41
N PHE A 235 -7.84 -9.23 15.11
CA PHE A 235 -8.71 -9.82 14.10
C PHE A 235 -8.19 -11.19 13.61
N GLN A 236 -8.91 -11.79 12.66
CA GLN A 236 -8.52 -13.07 12.09
C GLN A 236 -7.19 -12.96 11.33
N LYS A 237 -6.13 -13.46 11.93
CA LYS A 237 -4.81 -13.54 11.32
C LYS A 237 -4.80 -14.51 10.15
N GLY A 238 -4.19 -14.10 9.04
CA GLY A 238 -4.01 -14.97 7.88
C GLY A 238 -3.29 -14.24 6.76
N PHE A 239 -2.62 -15.00 5.90
CA PHE A 239 -2.08 -14.49 4.67
C PHE A 239 -3.03 -14.86 3.53
N TYR A 240 -3.23 -13.92 2.61
CA TYR A 240 -4.08 -14.08 1.44
C TYR A 240 -3.31 -13.66 0.20
N GLU A 241 -3.55 -14.32 -0.93
CA GLU A 241 -3.07 -13.90 -2.25
C GLU A 241 -4.23 -13.40 -3.10
N ILE A 242 -4.00 -12.34 -3.87
CA ILE A 242 -4.92 -11.94 -4.93
C ILE A 242 -4.76 -12.92 -6.09
N VAL A 243 -5.88 -13.46 -6.56
CA VAL A 243 -5.92 -14.38 -7.70
C VAL A 243 -6.63 -13.78 -8.92
N TYR A 244 -7.43 -12.74 -8.73
CA TYR A 244 -8.15 -12.06 -9.79
C TYR A 244 -8.35 -10.58 -9.46
N ARG A 245 -8.32 -9.75 -10.51
CA ARG A 245 -8.64 -8.33 -10.50
C ARG A 245 -9.66 -8.08 -11.61
N HIS A 246 -10.78 -7.46 -11.27
CA HIS A 246 -11.72 -6.91 -12.22
C HIS A 246 -11.41 -5.43 -12.45
N SER A 247 -10.63 -5.13 -13.48
CA SER A 247 -10.28 -3.75 -13.85
C SER A 247 -11.41 -3.08 -14.61
N LEU A 248 -11.66 -1.81 -14.33
CA LEU A 248 -12.69 -1.01 -15.00
C LEU A 248 -12.06 -0.05 -16.00
N ALA A 249 -12.68 0.10 -17.16
CA ALA A 249 -12.36 1.18 -18.09
C ALA A 249 -12.99 2.51 -17.66
N LYS A 250 -14.21 2.45 -17.12
CA LYS A 250 -14.95 3.60 -16.56
C LYS A 250 -15.77 3.15 -15.36
N ALA A 251 -15.51 3.73 -14.18
CA ALA A 251 -16.22 3.36 -12.95
C ALA A 251 -17.70 3.73 -12.93
N ASN A 252 -18.11 4.78 -13.67
CA ASN A 252 -19.47 5.33 -13.58
C ASN A 252 -20.58 4.43 -14.15
N GLN A 253 -20.24 3.39 -14.90
CA GLN A 253 -21.19 2.40 -15.44
C GLN A 253 -21.21 1.09 -14.65
N PHE A 254 -20.22 0.91 -13.78
CA PHE A 254 -20.06 -0.26 -12.95
C PHE A 254 -20.80 -0.11 -11.63
N LYS A 255 -21.49 -1.17 -11.21
CA LYS A 255 -22.20 -1.21 -9.94
C LYS A 255 -22.05 -2.57 -9.29
N MET A 256 -21.35 -2.60 -8.16
CA MET A 256 -21.33 -3.78 -7.29
C MET A 256 -22.74 -4.13 -6.80
N GLN A 257 -23.02 -5.43 -6.74
CA GLN A 257 -24.16 -5.92 -5.98
C GLN A 257 -23.98 -5.51 -4.52
N ARG A 258 -25.05 -5.01 -3.91
CA ARG A 258 -25.01 -4.53 -2.53
C ARG A 258 -24.82 -5.70 -1.56
N GLY A 259 -24.11 -5.44 -0.47
CA GLY A 259 -24.02 -6.34 0.67
C GLY A 259 -22.74 -7.17 0.76
N PHE A 260 -21.83 -7.09 -0.22
CA PHE A 260 -20.51 -7.70 -0.09
C PHE A 260 -19.62 -6.88 0.84
N THR A 261 -19.00 -7.56 1.77
CA THR A 261 -17.93 -7.05 2.63
C THR A 261 -16.62 -7.76 2.28
N ASN A 262 -15.50 -7.15 2.66
CA ASN A 262 -14.21 -7.79 2.42
C ASN A 262 -14.13 -9.14 3.11
N PHE A 263 -13.57 -10.11 2.38
CA PHE A 263 -13.40 -11.49 2.79
C PHE A 263 -14.69 -12.34 2.81
N ASP A 264 -15.81 -11.85 2.27
CA ASP A 264 -17.00 -12.69 2.08
C ASP A 264 -16.72 -13.81 1.07
N VAL A 265 -17.23 -15.01 1.39
CA VAL A 265 -17.10 -16.17 0.53
C VAL A 265 -17.95 -15.97 -0.72
N ILE A 266 -17.34 -16.21 -1.87
CA ILE A 266 -18.01 -16.23 -3.17
C ILE A 266 -17.76 -17.54 -3.89
N THR A 267 -18.75 -17.99 -4.66
CA THR A 267 -18.63 -19.18 -5.50
C THR A 267 -18.47 -18.79 -6.97
N LYS A 268 -17.89 -19.68 -7.75
CA LYS A 268 -17.88 -19.55 -9.21
C LYS A 268 -19.32 -19.36 -9.73
N ASP A 269 -19.46 -18.52 -10.75
CA ASP A 269 -20.69 -18.16 -11.44
C ASP A 269 -21.70 -17.33 -10.61
N GLN A 270 -21.36 -16.97 -9.35
CA GLN A 270 -22.17 -16.04 -8.55
C GLN A 270 -22.18 -14.63 -9.15
N LEU A 271 -23.35 -14.01 -9.26
CA LEU A 271 -23.48 -12.61 -9.68
C LEU A 271 -22.85 -11.67 -8.65
N LEU A 272 -21.85 -10.89 -9.08
CA LEU A 272 -21.12 -9.97 -8.21
C LEU A 272 -21.43 -8.50 -8.48
N ALA A 273 -21.63 -8.13 -9.75
CA ALA A 273 -21.81 -6.75 -10.16
C ALA A 273 -22.55 -6.67 -11.49
N LYS A 274 -22.88 -5.44 -11.90
CA LYS A 274 -23.30 -5.12 -13.27
C LYS A 274 -22.37 -4.06 -13.85
N ASP A 275 -21.97 -4.24 -15.09
CA ASP A 275 -21.36 -3.18 -15.89
C ASP A 275 -22.34 -2.78 -16.99
N ASN A 276 -23.01 -1.65 -16.80
CA ASN A 276 -24.17 -1.24 -17.58
C ASN A 276 -25.31 -2.30 -17.54
N VAL A 277 -25.51 -3.04 -18.63
CA VAL A 277 -26.53 -4.10 -18.73
C VAL A 277 -25.95 -5.51 -18.56
N GLU A 278 -24.62 -5.65 -18.57
CA GLU A 278 -23.95 -6.93 -18.50
C GLU A 278 -23.78 -7.37 -17.05
N ASP A 279 -24.21 -8.61 -16.77
CA ASP A 279 -24.03 -9.25 -15.47
C ASP A 279 -22.59 -9.76 -15.34
N ILE A 280 -21.92 -9.34 -14.27
CA ILE A 280 -20.55 -9.74 -13.96
C ILE A 280 -20.58 -10.86 -12.91
N ASN A 281 -20.38 -12.09 -13.38
CA ASN A 281 -20.33 -13.27 -12.53
C ASN A 281 -18.89 -13.62 -12.13
N SER A 282 -18.72 -14.19 -10.94
CA SER A 282 -17.42 -14.63 -10.45
C SER A 282 -16.85 -15.74 -11.33
N GLN A 283 -15.61 -15.57 -11.78
CA GLN A 283 -14.88 -16.61 -12.52
C GLN A 283 -14.23 -17.66 -11.60
N TYR A 284 -14.27 -17.45 -10.28
CA TYR A 284 -13.53 -18.24 -9.30
C TYR A 284 -14.33 -18.40 -8.00
N ASP A 285 -14.18 -19.54 -7.32
CA ASP A 285 -14.43 -19.59 -5.88
C ASP A 285 -13.33 -18.82 -5.15
N GLY A 286 -13.67 -18.15 -4.06
CA GLY A 286 -12.70 -17.43 -3.25
C GLY A 286 -13.38 -16.50 -2.26
N LEU A 287 -12.65 -15.45 -1.88
CA LEU A 287 -13.18 -14.38 -1.05
C LEU A 287 -13.19 -13.08 -1.85
N ILE A 288 -14.31 -12.36 -1.87
CA ILE A 288 -14.37 -11.04 -2.50
C ILE A 288 -13.55 -10.03 -1.71
N PHE A 289 -12.89 -9.12 -2.42
CA PHE A 289 -11.94 -8.18 -1.82
C PHE A 289 -11.98 -6.82 -2.52
N MET A 290 -11.90 -5.76 -1.73
CA MET A 290 -12.08 -4.35 -2.08
C MET A 290 -13.19 -4.10 -3.12
N PRO A 291 -14.45 -4.49 -2.85
CA PRO A 291 -15.55 -4.19 -3.76
C PRO A 291 -15.77 -2.67 -3.85
N LEU A 292 -15.94 -2.15 -5.07
CA LEU A 292 -16.09 -0.73 -5.36
C LEU A 292 -17.53 -0.27 -5.11
N TYR A 293 -17.74 0.49 -4.03
CA TYR A 293 -19.03 1.11 -3.70
C TYR A 293 -19.04 2.63 -3.84
N GLN A 294 -17.93 3.22 -4.27
CA GLN A 294 -17.79 4.65 -4.55
C GLN A 294 -17.85 4.92 -6.07
N GLU A 295 -18.09 6.17 -6.45
CA GLU A 295 -18.27 6.57 -7.86
C GLU A 295 -16.96 6.58 -8.67
N GLN A 296 -15.81 6.71 -8.01
CA GLN A 296 -14.49 6.84 -8.64
C GLN A 296 -13.61 5.62 -8.34
N GLY A 297 -12.92 5.11 -9.35
CA GLY A 297 -11.96 4.02 -9.21
C GLY A 297 -11.56 3.41 -10.56
N GLU A 298 -10.51 2.60 -10.55
CA GLU A 298 -10.07 1.81 -11.71
C GLU A 298 -10.30 0.31 -11.51
N ASP A 299 -10.81 -0.07 -10.33
CA ASP A 299 -10.87 -1.43 -9.82
C ASP A 299 -12.27 -1.70 -9.29
N GLY A 300 -12.99 -2.66 -9.88
CA GLY A 300 -14.34 -3.01 -9.45
C GLY A 300 -14.35 -3.92 -8.23
N PHE A 301 -13.56 -4.98 -8.27
CA PHE A 301 -13.29 -5.86 -7.13
C PHE A 301 -12.07 -6.75 -7.42
N PHE A 302 -11.62 -7.44 -6.39
CA PHE A 302 -10.61 -8.47 -6.44
C PHE A 302 -11.17 -9.76 -5.85
N ILE A 303 -10.51 -10.88 -6.16
CA ILE A 303 -10.77 -12.15 -5.47
C ILE A 303 -9.46 -12.58 -4.83
N VAL A 304 -9.53 -12.92 -3.54
CA VAL A 304 -8.39 -13.42 -2.77
C VAL A 304 -8.61 -14.86 -2.31
N LYS A 305 -7.50 -15.58 -2.09
CA LYS A 305 -7.49 -16.91 -1.49
C LYS A 305 -6.55 -16.96 -0.31
N LYS A 306 -6.93 -17.71 0.73
CA LYS A 306 -6.08 -17.94 1.90
C LYS A 306 -4.85 -18.75 1.49
N LEU A 307 -3.67 -18.22 1.81
CA LEU A 307 -2.40 -18.90 1.60
C LEU A 307 -2.11 -19.85 2.77
N SER A 308 -1.62 -21.06 2.43
CA SER A 308 -1.21 -21.99 3.47
C SER A 308 0.09 -21.53 4.15
N VAL A 309 0.19 -21.79 5.45
CA VAL A 309 1.41 -21.53 6.23
C VAL A 309 2.59 -22.36 5.72
N LEU A 310 2.35 -23.59 5.27
CA LEU A 310 3.38 -24.47 4.70
C LEU A 310 4.01 -23.85 3.45
N TRP A 311 3.17 -23.37 2.52
CA TRP A 311 3.61 -22.67 1.31
C TRP A 311 4.44 -21.43 1.63
N LEU A 312 4.07 -20.65 2.66
CA LEU A 312 4.83 -19.49 3.09
C LEU A 312 6.19 -19.85 3.70
N LYS A 313 6.25 -20.89 4.53
CA LYS A 313 7.50 -21.40 5.11
C LYS A 313 8.44 -21.90 4.02
N LEU A 314 7.93 -22.73 3.10
CA LEU A 314 8.70 -23.24 1.96
C LEU A 314 9.24 -22.09 1.11
N SER A 315 8.39 -21.11 0.80
CA SER A 315 8.79 -19.90 0.08
C SER A 315 9.93 -19.15 0.81
N SER A 316 9.81 -18.97 2.12
CA SER A 316 10.83 -18.30 2.93
C SER A 316 12.18 -19.05 2.92
N ILE A 317 12.15 -20.38 3.03
CA ILE A 317 13.34 -21.23 3.01
C ILE A 317 14.04 -21.13 1.65
N LEU A 318 13.29 -21.34 0.55
CA LEU A 318 13.85 -21.31 -0.80
C LEU A 318 14.43 -19.95 -1.17
N ARG A 319 13.78 -18.86 -0.77
CA ARG A 319 14.29 -17.49 -0.97
C ARG A 319 15.53 -17.21 -0.13
N GLY A 320 15.55 -17.63 1.13
CA GLY A 320 16.68 -17.45 2.06
C GLY A 320 17.94 -18.20 1.62
N LEU A 321 17.78 -19.44 1.15
CA LEU A 321 18.85 -20.28 0.62
C LEU A 321 19.28 -19.89 -0.82
N LYS A 322 18.75 -18.79 -1.36
CA LYS A 322 19.05 -18.29 -2.72
C LYS A 322 18.83 -19.31 -3.84
N PHE A 323 17.93 -20.28 -3.67
CA PHE A 323 17.61 -21.31 -4.68
C PHE A 323 17.02 -20.77 -6.00
N HIS A 324 16.68 -19.47 -6.06
CA HIS A 324 16.34 -18.80 -7.31
C HIS A 324 17.41 -18.94 -8.41
N GLN A 325 18.66 -19.24 -8.06
CA GLN A 325 19.70 -19.55 -9.04
C GLN A 325 19.35 -20.79 -9.89
N LEU A 326 18.65 -21.78 -9.33
CA LEU A 326 18.20 -22.96 -10.08
C LEU A 326 17.18 -22.62 -11.18
N LEU A 327 16.37 -21.58 -10.98
CA LEU A 327 15.44 -21.12 -12.03
C LEU A 327 16.18 -20.70 -13.29
N ARG A 328 17.44 -20.23 -13.18
CA ARG A 328 18.26 -19.84 -14.35
C ARG A 328 18.79 -21.03 -15.13
N ALA A 329 18.85 -22.21 -14.52
CA ALA A 329 19.30 -23.43 -15.19
C ALA A 329 18.18 -24.08 -16.01
N LEU A 330 16.93 -23.65 -15.84
CA LEU A 330 15.80 -24.19 -16.59
C LEU A 330 15.80 -23.67 -18.04
N PRO A 331 15.56 -24.55 -19.03
CA PRO A 331 15.57 -24.16 -20.43
C PRO A 331 14.52 -23.08 -20.69
N GLY A 332 14.92 -22.03 -21.43
CA GLY A 332 14.02 -20.92 -21.80
C GLY A 332 13.76 -19.89 -20.70
N ILE A 333 14.52 -19.92 -19.60
CA ILE A 333 14.63 -18.83 -18.62
C ILE A 333 16.01 -18.18 -18.76
N SER A 334 16.05 -16.86 -18.90
CA SER A 334 17.30 -16.09 -18.92
C SER A 334 17.22 -14.86 -18.02
N LEU A 335 18.38 -14.30 -17.66
CA LEU A 335 18.45 -13.02 -16.96
C LEU A 335 18.20 -11.88 -17.96
N HIS A 336 17.47 -10.85 -17.54
CA HIS A 336 17.32 -9.64 -18.34
C HIS A 336 18.66 -8.90 -18.44
N PRO A 337 19.08 -8.46 -19.64
CA PRO A 337 20.40 -7.86 -19.85
C PRO A 337 20.63 -6.62 -18.98
N GLU A 338 19.61 -5.78 -18.82
CA GLU A 338 19.71 -4.49 -18.10
C GLU A 338 19.20 -4.53 -16.65
N ASN A 339 18.68 -5.67 -16.17
CA ASN A 339 18.05 -5.74 -14.86
C ASN A 339 18.36 -7.06 -14.15
N LYS A 340 19.30 -7.02 -13.20
CA LYS A 340 19.73 -8.17 -12.39
C LYS A 340 18.62 -8.84 -11.57
N TYR A 341 17.50 -8.15 -11.36
CA TYR A 341 16.33 -8.68 -10.65
C TYR A 341 15.24 -9.22 -11.57
N CYS A 342 15.41 -9.16 -12.89
CA CYS A 342 14.41 -9.61 -13.84
C CYS A 342 14.84 -10.90 -14.55
N LEU A 343 14.01 -11.94 -14.46
CA LEU A 343 14.09 -13.12 -15.31
C LEU A 343 13.14 -12.95 -16.50
N VAL A 344 13.52 -13.50 -17.64
CA VAL A 344 12.72 -13.53 -18.87
C VAL A 344 12.48 -14.99 -19.21
N ALA A 345 11.21 -15.39 -19.24
CA ALA A 345 10.80 -16.75 -19.57
C ALA A 345 10.05 -16.77 -20.91
N ASN A 346 10.33 -17.76 -21.75
CA ASN A 346 9.53 -18.02 -22.95
C ASN A 346 8.09 -18.44 -22.54
N SER A 347 7.08 -18.00 -23.28
CA SER A 347 5.67 -18.32 -23.01
C SER A 347 5.33 -19.82 -23.03
N LYS A 348 6.11 -20.68 -23.70
CA LYS A 348 5.97 -22.15 -23.62
C LYS A 348 6.41 -22.70 -22.25
N VAL A 349 7.57 -22.25 -21.77
CA VAL A 349 8.16 -22.66 -20.49
C VAL A 349 7.36 -22.08 -19.31
N ALA A 350 6.93 -20.82 -19.41
CA ALA A 350 6.08 -20.18 -18.41
C ALA A 350 4.64 -20.73 -18.35
N ARG A 351 4.25 -21.57 -19.32
CA ARG A 351 2.98 -22.31 -19.28
C ARG A 351 3.12 -23.62 -18.50
N PHE A 352 4.29 -24.24 -18.58
CA PHE A 352 4.63 -25.48 -17.86
C PHE A 352 5.02 -25.17 -16.40
N LEU A 353 5.86 -24.16 -16.19
CA LEU A 353 6.16 -23.60 -14.87
C LEU A 353 5.11 -22.55 -14.54
N THR A 354 4.15 -22.93 -13.69
CA THR A 354 3.07 -22.03 -13.27
C THR A 354 3.63 -20.78 -12.56
N SER A 355 2.88 -19.66 -12.61
CA SER A 355 3.19 -18.44 -11.84
C SER A 355 3.45 -18.74 -10.36
N LYS A 356 2.79 -19.75 -9.81
CA LYS A 356 2.98 -20.23 -8.43
C LYS A 356 4.42 -20.65 -8.13
N VAL A 357 5.12 -21.29 -9.08
CA VAL A 357 6.53 -21.66 -8.91
C VAL A 357 7.40 -20.41 -8.80
N PHE A 358 7.21 -19.44 -9.70
CA PHE A 358 7.94 -18.17 -9.63
C PHE A 358 7.64 -17.41 -8.34
N HIS A 359 6.37 -17.39 -7.89
CA HIS A 359 5.96 -16.76 -6.64
C HIS A 359 6.65 -17.42 -5.43
N LEU A 360 6.84 -18.74 -5.45
CA LEU A 360 7.55 -19.48 -4.40
C LEU A 360 8.98 -18.93 -4.22
N PHE A 361 9.70 -18.74 -5.32
CA PHE A 361 11.06 -18.18 -5.35
C PHE A 361 11.12 -16.65 -5.22
N GLY A 362 9.99 -15.99 -5.02
CA GLY A 362 9.93 -14.54 -4.79
C GLY A 362 10.02 -13.71 -6.06
N TYR A 363 9.52 -14.24 -7.17
CA TYR A 363 9.33 -13.49 -8.40
C TYR A 363 7.86 -13.17 -8.61
N ARG A 364 7.59 -11.93 -9.04
CA ARG A 364 6.28 -11.47 -9.51
C ARG A 364 6.25 -11.39 -11.02
N LYS A 365 5.09 -11.64 -11.63
CA LYS A 365 4.91 -11.40 -13.06
C LYS A 365 4.80 -9.89 -13.31
N LYS A 366 5.60 -9.35 -14.23
CA LYS A 366 5.59 -7.90 -14.56
C LYS A 366 4.87 -7.61 -15.88
N ILE A 367 5.35 -8.19 -16.99
CA ILE A 367 4.91 -7.81 -18.33
C ILE A 367 4.99 -9.02 -19.26
N LYS A 368 3.99 -9.15 -20.15
CA LYS A 368 4.08 -10.01 -21.33
C LYS A 368 4.47 -9.13 -22.52
N LYS A 369 5.69 -9.30 -23.06
CA LYS A 369 6.17 -8.56 -24.24
C LYS A 369 6.76 -9.54 -25.23
N ASN A 370 6.39 -9.43 -26.51
CA ASN A 370 6.95 -10.23 -27.62
C ASN A 370 7.01 -11.75 -27.31
N ASN A 371 5.91 -12.31 -26.82
CA ASN A 371 5.79 -13.73 -26.44
C ASN A 371 6.75 -14.20 -25.31
N LYS A 372 7.35 -13.27 -24.57
CA LYS A 372 8.14 -13.50 -23.37
C LYS A 372 7.43 -12.93 -22.15
N ILE A 373 7.60 -13.57 -21.00
CA ILE A 373 7.07 -13.13 -19.72
C ILE A 373 8.23 -12.70 -18.84
N HIS A 374 8.15 -11.46 -18.34
CA HIS A 374 9.14 -10.88 -17.45
C HIS A 374 8.73 -11.10 -16.01
N PHE A 375 9.62 -11.68 -15.21
CA PHE A 375 9.45 -11.97 -13.81
C PHE A 375 10.43 -11.15 -12.99
N ILE A 376 9.95 -10.30 -12.08
CA ILE A 376 10.81 -9.45 -11.25
C ILE A 376 10.90 -10.01 -9.84
N LYS A 377 12.11 -10.06 -9.29
CA LYS A 377 12.36 -10.43 -7.90
C LYS A 377 11.77 -9.39 -6.95
N ARG A 378 11.01 -9.87 -5.97
CA ARG A 378 10.36 -9.08 -4.91
C ARG A 378 11.36 -8.68 -3.83
N ASP A 379 12.28 -9.58 -3.48
CA ASP A 379 13.34 -9.29 -2.51
C ASP A 379 14.48 -8.49 -3.17
N ARG A 380 14.73 -7.27 -2.66
CA ARG A 380 15.72 -6.33 -3.19
C ARG A 380 16.69 -5.88 -2.10
N GLU A 381 17.91 -5.59 -2.52
CA GLU A 381 18.90 -4.90 -1.69
C GLU A 381 18.48 -3.44 -1.49
N ILE A 382 18.87 -2.85 -0.35
CA ILE A 382 18.69 -1.43 -0.13
C ILE A 382 19.60 -0.69 -1.11
N ILE A 383 19.00 0.16 -1.93
CA ILE A 383 19.71 1.02 -2.89
C ILE A 383 19.34 2.48 -2.66
N LYS A 384 20.17 3.39 -3.13
CA LYS A 384 19.93 4.83 -2.98
C LYS A 384 18.60 5.23 -3.65
N PHE A 385 17.80 6.00 -2.94
CA PHE A 385 16.60 6.63 -3.48
C PHE A 385 17.00 7.77 -4.41
N TYR A 386 16.57 7.72 -5.67
CA TYR A 386 16.97 8.68 -6.71
C TYR A 386 15.88 9.66 -7.02
#